data_AF-A0A7W4D9T2-F1
#
_entry.id   AF-A0A7W4D9T2-F1
#
_cell.length_a   1.000
_cell.length_b   1.000
_cell.length_c   1.000
_cell.angle_alpha   90.00
_cell.angle_beta   90.00
_cell.angle_gamma   90.00
#
_symmetry.space_group_name_H-M   'P 1'
#
loop_
_entity.id
_entity.type
_entity.pdbx_description
1 polymer ?
#
loop_
_entity_poly.entity_id
_entity_poly.type
_entity_poly.pdbx_seq_one_letter_code
_entity_poly.pdbx_strand_id
1 'polypeptide(L)'
;MSEVIGTRRLVVQLLLVVVAMFCFGVFVLPPLYDAMCQAFGINGKTAGAYDGAQTVDEARQVRVQFLATNAAGMVWEFKAQSDELEVHPGSSNQMLFVAYNPSDKPMTAQAIPSVSPSKAAAYFHKTECFCFTQQVLQPGERIEMPVRFIVDRDLPADVKHLTLAYTLFDITARKPPVAQATLTQSAP
;
A
#
# COMPACT_ATOMS: atom_id res chain seq x y z
N MET A 1 0.53 22.03 -60.18
CA MET A 1 1.97 22.00 -60.45
C MET A 1 2.64 21.39 -59.22
N SER A 2 2.79 20.06 -59.18
CA SER A 2 3.56 19.40 -58.13
C SER A 2 5.02 19.60 -58.48
N GLU A 3 5.65 20.61 -57.88
CA GLU A 3 7.07 20.86 -58.04
C GLU A 3 7.81 19.60 -57.57
N VAL A 4 8.52 18.94 -58.48
CA VAL A 4 9.25 17.70 -58.21
C VAL A 4 10.48 18.08 -57.41
N ILE A 5 10.30 18.32 -56.11
CA ILE A 5 11.36 18.58 -55.16
C ILE A 5 12.32 17.39 -55.27
N GLY A 6 13.54 17.63 -55.75
CA GLY A 6 14.51 16.56 -55.99
C GLY A 6 14.63 15.67 -54.75
N THR A 7 14.60 14.35 -54.94
CA THR A 7 14.45 13.35 -53.86
C THR A 7 15.38 13.62 -52.67
N ARG A 8 16.60 14.08 -52.92
CA ARG A 8 17.57 14.48 -51.88
C ARG A 8 17.07 15.64 -50.99
N ARG A 9 16.45 16.66 -51.57
CA ARG A 9 15.92 17.83 -50.86
C ARG A 9 14.66 17.47 -50.06
N LEU A 10 13.83 16.59 -50.62
CA LEU A 10 12.64 16.06 -49.95
C LEU A 10 13.02 15.16 -48.76
N VAL A 11 14.03 14.29 -48.92
CA VAL A 11 14.59 13.47 -47.83
C VAL A 11 15.20 14.33 -46.72
N VAL A 12 15.94 15.39 -47.06
CA VAL A 12 16.49 16.32 -46.05
C VAL A 12 15.38 17.07 -45.30
N GLN A 13 14.32 17.50 -45.98
CA GLN A 13 13.17 18.14 -45.33
C GLN A 13 12.45 17.18 -44.39
N LEU A 14 12.21 15.93 -44.82
CA LEU A 14 11.58 14.92 -43.97
C LEU A 14 12.43 14.58 -42.74
N LEU A 15 13.76 14.47 -42.90
CA LEU A 15 14.67 14.24 -41.77
C LEU A 15 14.66 15.41 -40.79
N LEU A 16 14.64 16.65 -41.27
CA LEU A 16 14.52 17.83 -40.40
C LEU A 16 13.21 17.84 -39.61
N VAL A 17 12.09 17.45 -40.24
CA VAL A 17 10.79 17.35 -39.56
C VAL A 17 10.83 16.28 -38.46
N VAL A 18 11.43 15.12 -38.74
CA VAL A 18 11.56 14.05 -37.74
C VAL A 18 12.39 14.52 -36.53
N VAL A 19 13.52 15.17 -36.77
CA VAL A 19 14.35 15.73 -35.68
C VAL A 19 13.58 16.78 -34.89
N ALA A 20 12.83 17.68 -35.56
CA ALA A 20 12.02 18.69 -34.90
C ALA A 20 10.91 18.08 -34.02
N MET A 21 10.24 17.02 -34.49
CA MET A 21 9.22 16.32 -33.71
C MET A 21 9.81 15.66 -32.46
N PHE A 22 11.00 15.05 -32.58
CA PHE A 22 11.70 14.47 -31.43
C PHE A 22 12.16 15.54 -30.43
N CYS A 23 12.73 16.65 -30.90
CA CYS A 23 13.12 17.76 -30.03
C CYS A 23 11.91 18.34 -29.29
N PHE A 24 10.78 18.50 -29.97
CA PHE A 24 9.55 18.98 -29.35
C PHE A 24 9.02 18.00 -28.28
N GLY A 25 8.97 16.71 -28.60
CA GLY A 25 8.50 15.67 -27.67
C GLY A 25 9.38 15.51 -26.42
N VAL A 26 10.70 15.66 -26.56
CA VAL A 26 11.65 15.45 -25.46
C VAL A 26 11.87 16.72 -24.63
N PHE A 27 11.89 17.90 -25.25
CA PHE A 27 12.25 19.14 -24.55
C PHE A 27 11.07 20.05 -24.24
N VAL A 28 9.99 20.01 -25.01
CA VAL A 28 8.85 20.94 -24.85
C VAL A 28 7.67 20.29 -24.14
N LEU A 29 7.37 19.03 -24.46
CA LEU A 29 6.27 18.31 -23.82
C LEU A 29 6.45 18.17 -22.30
N PRO A 30 7.62 17.74 -21.76
CA PRO A 30 7.78 17.58 -20.32
C PRO A 30 7.55 18.85 -19.49
N PRO A 31 8.16 20.03 -19.80
CA PRO A 31 7.90 21.24 -19.02
C PRO A 31 6.46 21.78 -19.21
N LEU A 32 5.84 21.58 -20.37
CA LEU A 32 4.43 21.94 -20.57
C LEU A 32 3.51 21.06 -19.71
N TYR A 33 3.77 19.74 -19.67
CA TYR A 33 3.06 18.82 -18.78
C TYR A 33 3.27 19.22 -17.31
N ASP A 34 4.50 19.54 -16.90
CA ASP A 34 4.78 19.95 -15.52
C ASP A 34 4.07 21.26 -15.14
N ALA A 35 4.04 22.26 -16.04
CA ALA A 35 3.33 23.51 -15.82
C ALA A 35 1.81 23.31 -15.73
N MET A 36 1.23 22.48 -16.60
CA MET A 36 -0.19 22.13 -16.52
C MET A 36 -0.50 21.39 -15.23
N CYS A 37 0.33 20.42 -14.85
CA CYS A 37 0.11 19.66 -13.63
C CYS A 37 0.28 20.51 -12.36
N GLN A 38 1.11 21.57 -12.39
CA GLN A 38 1.22 22.55 -11.31
C GLN A 38 0.01 23.50 -11.25
N ALA A 39 -0.53 23.92 -12.40
CA ALA A 39 -1.70 24.79 -12.47
C ALA A 39 -3.00 24.08 -12.05
N PHE A 40 -3.16 22.81 -12.42
CA PHE A 40 -4.34 22.01 -12.11
C PHE A 40 -4.19 21.14 -10.85
N GLY A 41 -3.02 21.15 -10.19
CA GLY A 41 -2.77 20.40 -8.95
C GLY A 41 -2.83 18.87 -9.11
N ILE A 42 -2.66 18.37 -10.34
CA ILE A 42 -2.80 16.94 -10.70
C ILE A 42 -1.45 16.21 -10.79
N ASN A 43 -0.31 16.88 -10.57
CA ASN A 43 0.98 16.19 -10.39
C ASN A 43 1.13 15.78 -8.93
N GLY A 44 0.74 14.54 -8.61
CA GLY A 44 1.27 13.81 -7.46
C GLY A 44 2.78 13.51 -7.57
N LYS A 45 3.58 14.36 -8.22
CA LYS A 45 5.05 14.29 -8.20
C LYS A 45 5.48 14.87 -6.85
N THR A 46 5.61 13.99 -5.86
CA THR A 46 6.32 14.28 -4.63
C THR A 46 7.73 14.73 -4.99
N ALA A 47 8.12 15.93 -4.54
CA ALA A 47 9.50 16.32 -4.56
C ALA A 47 10.29 15.31 -3.71
N GLY A 48 11.19 14.55 -4.32
CA GLY A 48 12.06 13.62 -3.61
C GLY A 48 11.37 12.37 -3.08
N ALA A 49 12.19 11.45 -2.56
CA ALA A 49 11.72 10.36 -1.70
C ALA A 49 10.74 10.91 -0.66
N TYR A 50 9.73 10.13 -0.28
CA TYR A 50 8.84 10.44 0.84
C TYR A 50 9.68 10.86 2.06
N ASP A 51 9.84 12.17 2.25
CA ASP A 51 10.46 12.74 3.42
C ASP A 51 9.38 12.73 4.49
N GLY A 52 9.50 11.79 5.41
CA GLY A 52 8.54 11.49 6.47
C GLY A 52 8.48 12.59 7.52
N ALA A 53 8.26 13.83 7.11
CA ALA A 53 8.00 14.97 7.96
C ALA A 53 6.65 15.59 7.59
N GLN A 54 5.59 14.79 7.59
CA GLN A 54 4.26 15.35 7.80
C GLN A 54 4.28 15.98 9.19
N THR A 55 4.13 17.31 9.26
CA THR A 55 3.97 17.98 10.55
C THR A 55 2.73 17.40 11.21
N VAL A 56 2.93 16.69 12.32
CA VAL A 56 1.84 16.06 13.05
C VAL A 56 0.85 17.14 13.44
N ASP A 57 -0.42 16.93 13.09
CA ASP A 57 -1.49 17.82 13.53
C ASP A 57 -1.87 17.44 14.97
N GLU A 58 -1.18 18.05 15.94
CA GLU A 58 -1.43 17.83 17.37
C GLU A 58 -2.80 18.38 17.81
N ALA A 59 -3.40 19.30 17.06
CA ALA A 59 -4.70 19.89 17.39
C ALA A 59 -5.85 18.95 17.06
N ARG A 60 -5.66 18.02 16.12
CA ARG A 60 -6.69 17.08 15.69
C ARG A 60 -6.42 15.68 16.22
N GLN A 61 -7.44 15.11 16.85
CA GLN A 61 -7.44 13.71 17.29
C GLN A 61 -8.40 12.90 16.44
N VAL A 62 -7.93 11.73 16.04
CA VAL A 62 -8.68 10.77 15.25
C VAL A 62 -8.67 9.44 15.98
N ARG A 63 -9.84 8.85 16.12
CA ARG A 63 -10.03 7.59 16.83
C ARG A 63 -10.04 6.45 15.84
N VAL A 64 -9.09 5.53 15.98
CA VAL A 64 -8.99 4.33 15.14
C VAL A 64 -9.42 3.13 15.98
N GLN A 65 -10.51 2.50 15.58
CA GLN A 65 -11.01 1.27 16.15
C GLN A 65 -10.45 0.07 15.40
N PHE A 66 -10.02 -0.96 16.11
CA PHE A 66 -9.45 -2.17 15.52
C PHE A 66 -10.40 -3.34 15.72
N LEU A 67 -10.77 -3.98 14.62
CA LEU A 67 -11.64 -5.15 14.65
C LEU A 67 -10.89 -6.35 14.08
N ALA A 68 -10.86 -7.43 14.85
CA ALA A 68 -10.33 -8.72 14.44
C ALA A 68 -11.52 -9.67 14.25
N THR A 69 -11.71 -10.17 13.04
CA THR A 69 -12.83 -11.05 12.68
C THR A 69 -12.33 -12.31 11.98
N ASN A 70 -13.03 -13.41 12.18
CA ASN A 70 -12.72 -14.69 11.54
C ASN A 70 -13.78 -15.00 10.47
N ALA A 71 -13.34 -15.46 9.31
CA ALA A 71 -14.25 -15.96 8.28
C ALA A 71 -14.88 -17.29 8.69
N ALA A 72 -15.99 -17.66 8.05
CA ALA A 72 -16.66 -18.92 8.28
C ALA A 72 -15.70 -20.10 8.03
N GLY A 73 -15.55 -20.98 9.03
CA GLY A 73 -14.65 -22.14 8.99
C GLY A 73 -13.23 -21.86 9.52
N MET A 74 -12.89 -20.63 9.90
CA MET A 74 -11.61 -20.30 10.52
C MET A 74 -11.67 -20.59 12.03
N VAL A 75 -10.87 -21.56 12.49
CA VAL A 75 -10.82 -21.98 13.92
C VAL A 75 -9.80 -21.23 14.77
N TRP A 76 -8.95 -20.40 14.16
CA TRP A 76 -7.91 -19.67 14.89
C TRP A 76 -8.50 -18.62 15.82
N GLU A 77 -7.85 -18.36 16.94
CA GLU A 77 -8.16 -17.20 17.74
C GLU A 77 -7.42 -15.98 17.19
N PHE A 78 -8.16 -14.94 16.82
CA PHE A 78 -7.60 -13.71 16.27
C PHE A 78 -8.14 -12.51 17.05
N LYS A 79 -7.24 -11.73 17.67
CA LYS A 79 -7.60 -10.60 18.55
C LYS A 79 -6.65 -9.43 18.34
N ALA A 80 -7.18 -8.22 18.43
CA ALA A 80 -6.36 -7.01 18.55
C ALA A 80 -5.86 -6.87 20.00
N GLN A 81 -4.69 -6.28 20.20
CA GLN A 81 -4.18 -5.98 21.55
C GLN A 81 -5.00 -4.89 22.24
N SER A 82 -5.49 -3.91 21.47
CA SER A 82 -6.37 -2.84 21.94
C SER A 82 -7.49 -2.63 20.93
N ASP A 83 -8.70 -2.38 21.42
CA ASP A 83 -9.87 -2.15 20.55
C ASP A 83 -9.86 -0.77 19.90
N GLU A 84 -9.17 0.21 20.51
CA GLU A 84 -9.17 1.59 20.07
C GLU A 84 -7.82 2.27 20.35
N LEU A 85 -7.41 3.16 19.46
CA LEU A 85 -6.25 4.04 19.62
C LEU A 85 -6.60 5.44 19.14
N GLU A 86 -6.29 6.45 19.96
CA GLU A 86 -6.35 7.85 19.56
C GLU A 86 -5.03 8.24 18.91
N VAL A 87 -5.10 8.75 17.69
CA VAL A 87 -3.95 9.10 16.87
C VAL A 87 -4.07 10.51 16.34
N HIS A 88 -2.92 11.14 16.14
CA HIS A 88 -2.82 12.43 15.47
C HIS A 88 -2.52 12.20 13.98
N PRO A 89 -3.26 12.85 13.06
CA PRO A 89 -2.95 12.81 11.64
C PRO A 89 -1.50 13.24 11.37
N GLY A 90 -0.82 12.53 10.48
CA GLY A 90 0.62 12.68 10.19
C GLY A 90 1.54 11.86 11.11
N SER A 91 1.04 11.33 12.23
CA SER A 91 1.85 10.51 13.14
C SER A 91 1.91 9.03 12.71
N SER A 92 3.08 8.42 12.88
CA SER A 92 3.29 6.98 12.68
C SER A 92 2.92 6.21 13.93
N ASN A 93 1.93 5.34 13.80
CA ASN A 93 1.37 4.55 14.89
C ASN A 93 1.53 3.05 14.60
N GLN A 94 1.52 2.25 15.67
CA GLN A 94 1.62 0.79 15.58
C GLN A 94 0.53 0.14 16.43
N MET A 95 -0.11 -0.89 15.88
CA MET A 95 -1.04 -1.77 16.59
C MET A 95 -0.57 -3.22 16.47
N LEU A 96 -0.76 -4.01 17.52
CA LEU A 96 -0.42 -5.43 17.54
C LEU A 96 -1.67 -6.29 17.41
N PHE A 97 -1.65 -7.24 16.48
CA PHE A 97 -2.66 -8.29 16.37
C PHE A 97 -2.06 -9.64 16.75
N VAL A 98 -2.84 -10.46 17.44
CA VAL A 98 -2.41 -11.79 17.88
C VAL A 98 -3.25 -12.83 17.17
N ALA A 99 -2.58 -13.83 16.58
CA ALA A 99 -3.22 -15.02 16.02
C ALA A 99 -2.70 -16.30 16.71
N TYR A 100 -3.60 -17.24 16.98
CA TYR A 100 -3.30 -18.53 17.60
C TYR A 100 -4.02 -19.67 16.87
N ASN A 101 -3.30 -20.75 16.56
CA ASN A 101 -3.85 -21.95 15.94
C ASN A 101 -4.16 -23.03 17.00
N PRO A 102 -5.43 -23.23 17.40
CA PRO A 102 -5.82 -24.28 18.34
C PRO A 102 -5.93 -25.67 17.70
N SER A 103 -5.72 -25.82 16.39
CA SER A 103 -5.90 -27.11 15.70
C SER A 103 -4.66 -28.00 15.78
N ASP A 104 -4.85 -29.30 15.58
CA ASP A 104 -3.77 -30.30 15.57
C ASP A 104 -3.03 -30.42 14.24
N LYS A 105 -3.30 -29.53 13.28
CA LYS A 105 -2.70 -29.54 11.95
C LYS A 105 -2.11 -28.17 11.59
N PRO A 106 -1.04 -28.13 10.77
CA PRO A 106 -0.58 -26.88 10.21
C PRO A 106 -1.68 -26.30 9.32
N MET A 107 -1.89 -24.99 9.44
CA MET A 107 -2.89 -24.26 8.65
C MET A 107 -2.26 -23.00 8.06
N THR A 108 -2.72 -22.63 6.87
CA THR A 108 -2.30 -21.40 6.20
C THR A 108 -3.47 -20.41 6.24
N ALA A 109 -3.26 -19.25 6.85
CA ALA A 109 -4.24 -18.20 6.91
C ALA A 109 -3.78 -16.93 6.18
N GLN A 110 -4.76 -16.17 5.71
CA GLN A 110 -4.52 -14.84 5.15
C GLN A 110 -5.50 -13.85 5.77
N ALA A 111 -4.94 -12.79 6.33
CA ALA A 111 -5.69 -11.63 6.77
C ALA A 111 -6.08 -10.78 5.56
N ILE A 112 -7.29 -10.24 5.50
CA ILE A 112 -7.72 -9.26 4.50
C ILE A 112 -8.18 -8.01 5.24
N PRO A 113 -7.66 -6.81 4.90
CA PRO A 113 -8.08 -5.60 5.56
C PRO A 113 -9.29 -4.95 4.92
N SER A 114 -10.02 -4.23 5.75
CA SER A 114 -11.05 -3.27 5.36
C SER A 114 -10.93 -2.02 6.23
N VAL A 115 -11.16 -0.85 5.62
CA VAL A 115 -11.16 0.45 6.32
C VAL A 115 -12.52 1.10 6.12
N SER A 116 -13.13 1.54 7.22
CA SER A 116 -14.40 2.26 7.23
C SER A 116 -14.23 3.61 7.94
N PRO A 117 -14.87 4.69 7.47
CA PRO A 117 -15.66 4.80 6.25
C PRO A 117 -14.79 4.79 4.98
N SER A 118 -15.36 4.43 3.82
CA SER A 118 -14.63 4.29 2.55
C SER A 118 -13.88 5.56 2.13
N LYS A 119 -14.43 6.74 2.41
CA LYS A 119 -13.76 8.04 2.19
C LYS A 119 -12.46 8.19 2.95
N ALA A 120 -12.31 7.52 4.10
CA ALA A 120 -11.11 7.57 4.92
C ALA A 120 -10.04 6.56 4.47
N ALA A 121 -10.43 5.54 3.68
CA ALA A 121 -9.51 4.51 3.22
C ALA A 121 -8.39 5.04 2.33
N ALA A 122 -8.64 6.11 1.55
CA ALA A 122 -7.64 6.75 0.70
C ALA A 122 -6.52 7.46 1.49
N TYR A 123 -6.82 7.83 2.74
CA TYR A 123 -5.91 8.58 3.63
C TYR A 123 -5.28 7.67 4.69
N PHE A 124 -5.54 6.37 4.64
CA PHE A 124 -5.00 5.40 5.58
C PHE A 124 -3.85 4.64 4.91
N HIS A 125 -2.61 5.01 5.23
CA HIS A 125 -1.42 4.40 4.65
C HIS A 125 -0.83 3.35 5.57
N LYS A 126 -0.80 2.10 5.10
CA LYS A 126 -0.09 1.01 5.78
C LYS A 126 1.37 1.04 5.34
N THR A 127 2.24 1.49 6.22
CA THR A 127 3.66 1.74 5.91
C THR A 127 4.52 0.49 5.96
N GLU A 128 4.11 -0.55 6.69
CA GLU A 128 4.86 -1.82 6.73
C GLU A 128 3.96 -2.98 6.25
N CYS A 129 4.13 -3.29 4.98
CA CYS A 129 3.37 -4.31 4.26
C CYS A 129 4.06 -5.69 4.32
N PHE A 130 4.46 -6.16 5.52
CA PHE A 130 5.16 -7.45 5.65
C PHE A 130 4.33 -8.59 6.23
N CYS A 131 3.17 -8.32 6.84
CA CYS A 131 2.35 -9.34 7.53
C CYS A 131 1.02 -9.71 6.84
N PHE A 132 0.75 -9.24 5.62
CA PHE A 132 -0.33 -9.77 4.75
C PHE A 132 0.11 -10.91 3.84
N THR A 133 1.38 -11.29 4.01
CA THR A 133 1.89 -12.59 3.63
C THR A 133 1.10 -13.67 4.34
N GLN A 134 0.93 -14.79 3.65
CA GLN A 134 0.19 -15.93 4.13
C GLN A 134 0.96 -16.50 5.33
N GLN A 135 0.31 -16.53 6.48
CA GLN A 135 0.92 -17.04 7.71
C GLN A 135 0.63 -18.52 7.79
N VAL A 136 1.68 -19.32 7.92
CA VAL A 136 1.56 -20.74 8.23
C VAL A 136 1.81 -20.88 9.73
N LEU A 137 0.81 -21.35 10.46
CA LEU A 137 0.97 -21.67 11.88
C LEU A 137 0.91 -23.18 12.07
N GLN A 138 1.87 -23.69 12.83
CA GLN A 138 1.89 -25.06 13.33
C GLN A 138 0.80 -25.26 14.41
N PRO A 139 0.50 -26.51 14.76
CA PRO A 139 -0.41 -26.80 15.86
C PRO A 139 0.01 -26.13 17.17
N GLY A 140 -0.90 -25.40 17.80
CA GLY A 140 -0.63 -24.69 19.06
C GLY A 140 0.29 -23.48 18.95
N GLU A 141 0.66 -23.05 17.74
CA GLU A 141 1.54 -21.90 17.54
C GLU A 141 0.76 -20.58 17.67
N ARG A 142 1.42 -19.58 18.27
CA ARG A 142 0.92 -18.22 18.43
C ARG A 142 1.92 -17.24 17.82
N ILE A 143 1.42 -16.28 17.05
CA ILE A 143 2.21 -15.22 16.44
C ILE A 143 1.62 -13.84 16.75
N GLU A 144 2.52 -12.86 16.87
CA GLU A 144 2.18 -11.46 16.98
C GLU A 144 2.50 -10.75 15.66
N MET A 145 1.50 -10.06 15.12
CA MET A 145 1.55 -9.39 13.83
C MET A 145 1.43 -7.87 14.05
N PRO A 146 2.56 -7.14 14.13
CA PRO A 146 2.53 -5.70 14.25
C PRO A 146 2.09 -5.07 12.92
N VAL A 147 1.22 -4.07 13.00
CA VAL A 147 0.74 -3.27 11.88
C VAL A 147 1.13 -1.83 12.14
N ARG A 148 2.04 -1.29 11.34
CA ARG A 148 2.33 0.15 11.31
C ARG A 148 1.44 0.85 10.30
N PHE A 149 0.89 1.99 10.72
CA PHE A 149 0.01 2.78 9.89
C PHE A 149 0.20 4.27 10.17
N ILE A 150 -0.10 5.07 9.15
CA ILE A 150 -0.14 6.53 9.20
C ILE A 150 -1.52 6.96 8.69
N VAL A 151 -2.17 7.85 9.42
CA VAL A 151 -3.37 8.54 8.95
C VAL A 151 -2.92 9.87 8.36
N ASP A 152 -3.25 10.13 7.09
CA ASP A 152 -2.89 11.38 6.42
C ASP A 152 -3.60 12.58 7.07
N ARG A 153 -2.93 13.73 7.08
CA ARG A 153 -3.48 15.01 7.53
C ARG A 153 -4.61 15.51 6.63
N ASP A 154 -4.56 15.19 5.34
CA ASP A 154 -5.56 15.59 4.36
C ASP A 154 -6.91 14.86 4.54
N LEU A 155 -7.02 13.97 5.55
CA LEU A 155 -8.27 13.35 5.95
C LEU A 155 -9.34 14.44 6.20
N PRO A 156 -10.51 14.41 5.54
CA PRO A 156 -11.50 15.46 5.69
C PRO A 156 -12.01 15.58 7.14
N ALA A 157 -12.28 16.82 7.59
CA ALA A 157 -12.53 17.19 8.98
C ALA A 157 -13.75 16.51 9.63
N ASP A 158 -14.65 15.98 8.82
CA ASP A 158 -15.86 15.28 9.22
C ASP A 158 -15.58 13.83 9.68
N VAL A 159 -14.40 13.28 9.37
CA VAL A 159 -13.98 11.95 9.82
C VAL A 159 -13.18 12.06 11.12
N LYS A 160 -13.81 11.63 12.22
CA LYS A 160 -13.19 11.51 13.55
C LYS A 160 -13.02 10.06 14.01
N HIS A 161 -13.78 9.15 13.41
CA HIS A 161 -13.79 7.74 13.73
C HIS A 161 -13.45 6.94 12.48
N LEU A 162 -12.43 6.09 12.58
CA LEU A 162 -12.08 5.11 11.58
C LEU A 162 -12.13 3.73 12.22
N THR A 163 -12.45 2.74 11.41
CA THR A 163 -12.38 1.35 11.81
C THR A 163 -11.45 0.62 10.85
N LEU A 164 -10.38 0.07 11.39
CA LEU A 164 -9.49 -0.86 10.71
C LEU A 164 -9.94 -2.29 11.07
N ALA A 165 -10.67 -2.91 10.17
CA ALA A 165 -11.10 -4.29 10.32
C ALA A 165 -10.16 -5.23 9.57
N TYR A 166 -9.85 -6.35 10.20
CA TYR A 166 -9.14 -7.47 9.60
C TYR A 166 -10.04 -8.68 9.66
N THR A 167 -10.21 -9.36 8.53
CA THR A 167 -10.89 -10.65 8.46
C THR A 167 -9.90 -11.72 8.09
N LEU A 168 -9.80 -12.76 8.92
CA LEU A 168 -8.90 -13.88 8.72
C LEU A 168 -9.58 -14.99 7.93
N PHE A 169 -8.97 -15.44 6.84
CA PHE A 169 -9.47 -16.50 5.97
C PHE A 169 -8.55 -17.72 5.99
N ASP A 170 -9.16 -18.91 6.05
CA ASP A 170 -8.46 -20.16 5.80
C ASP A 170 -8.22 -20.34 4.30
N ILE A 171 -6.95 -20.44 3.92
CA ILE A 171 -6.52 -20.69 2.54
C ILE A 171 -5.71 -21.97 2.41
N THR A 172 -5.70 -22.82 3.44
CA THR A 172 -4.98 -24.10 3.50
C THR A 172 -5.30 -24.99 2.29
N ALA A 173 -6.57 -25.02 1.86
CA ALA A 173 -6.98 -25.79 0.68
C ALA A 173 -6.37 -25.29 -0.64
N ARG A 174 -6.13 -23.97 -0.75
CA ARG A 174 -5.54 -23.34 -1.94
C ARG A 174 -4.02 -23.30 -1.88
N LYS A 175 -3.44 -23.20 -0.69
CA LYS A 175 -2.00 -23.23 -0.44
C LYS A 175 -1.71 -24.10 0.78
N PRO A 176 -1.41 -25.40 0.55
CA PRO A 176 -1.01 -26.29 1.62
C PRO A 176 0.23 -25.73 2.34
N PRO A 177 0.29 -25.82 3.67
CA PRO A 177 1.46 -25.40 4.42
C PRO A 177 2.64 -26.26 4.00
N VAL A 178 3.63 -25.64 3.37
CA VAL A 178 4.89 -26.31 3.05
C VAL A 178 5.62 -26.46 4.37
N ALA A 179 5.87 -27.69 4.80
CA ALA A 179 6.76 -27.95 5.93
C ALA A 179 8.08 -27.24 5.65
N GLN A 180 8.44 -26.23 6.45
CA GLN A 180 9.79 -25.70 6.43
C GLN A 180 10.70 -26.85 6.86
N ALA A 181 11.31 -27.52 5.88
CA ALA A 181 12.34 -28.51 6.12
C ALA A 181 13.47 -27.79 6.86
N THR A 182 13.56 -28.08 8.16
CA THR A 182 14.78 -28.20 8.95
C THR A 182 16.02 -27.58 8.28
N LEU A 183 16.28 -26.28 8.52
CA LEU A 183 17.64 -25.75 8.40
C LEU A 183 18.45 -26.27 9.60
N THR A 184 18.81 -27.55 9.56
CA THR A 184 19.77 -28.17 10.48
C THR A 184 20.58 -29.23 9.75
N GLN A 185 21.43 -28.78 8.84
CA GLN A 185 22.60 -29.46 8.26
C GLN A 185 23.17 -28.47 7.24
N SER A 186 24.40 -28.00 7.26
CA SER A 186 25.65 -28.45 7.87
C SER A 186 26.66 -27.32 7.65
N ALA A 187 27.21 -26.75 8.73
CA ALA A 187 28.41 -25.92 8.61
C ALA A 187 29.64 -26.86 8.59
N PRO A 188 30.58 -26.72 7.65
CA PRO A 188 31.89 -27.36 7.73
C PRO A 188 32.77 -26.71 8.80
#